data_AF-A0A3D3BYI4-F1
#
_entry.id   AF-A0A3D3BYI4-F1
#
_cell.length_a   1.000
_cell.length_b   1.000
_cell.length_c   1.000
_cell.angle_alpha   90.00
_cell.angle_beta   90.00
_cell.angle_gamma   90.00
#
_symmetry.space_group_name_H-M   'P 1'
#
loop_
_entity.id
_entity.type
_entity.pdbx_description
1 polymer ?
#
loop_
_entity_poly.entity_id
_entity_poly.type
_entity_poly.pdbx_seq_one_letter_code
_entity_poly.pdbx_strand_id
1 'polypeptide(L)'
;MGRVGVPLSRFIALRYVSVGKRSQLVSFMSSIAVLGLALGVAILITVLSVMNGFDREMRETILGIVPHLTISSEENLGTENWAEIDALINSNAKVSSIAPAIQVAGIAATDSGNRGILINGIDAAIEAESSAIANFFIEGNLASLDSTRWGVVIGQTLAQQLEVGVGDRVT
;
A
#
# COMPACT_ATOMS: atom_id res chain seq x y z
N MET A 1 18.27 -44.38 -23.98
CA MET A 1 17.73 -42.99 -24.03
C MET A 1 18.39 -42.27 -25.19
N GLY A 2 17.78 -41.66 -26.20
CA GLY A 2 16.41 -41.20 -26.45
C GLY A 2 16.58 -39.97 -27.36
N ARG A 3 16.81 -40.17 -28.67
CA ARG A 3 17.25 -39.11 -29.60
C ARG A 3 16.11 -38.15 -29.92
N VAL A 4 16.34 -36.89 -29.59
CA VAL A 4 15.41 -35.77 -29.63
C VAL A 4 15.23 -35.30 -31.10
N GLY A 5 14.19 -35.80 -31.77
CA GLY A 5 13.86 -35.52 -33.18
C GLY A 5 13.02 -34.24 -33.38
N VAL A 6 13.57 -33.06 -33.07
CA VAL A 6 12.83 -31.78 -33.12
C VAL A 6 12.89 -30.94 -34.42
N PRO A 7 13.64 -31.26 -35.50
CA PRO A 7 13.60 -30.41 -36.69
C PRO A 7 12.41 -30.75 -37.62
N LEU A 8 12.09 -32.04 -37.79
CA LEU A 8 11.07 -32.48 -38.74
C LEU A 8 9.64 -32.25 -38.23
N SER A 9 9.38 -32.56 -36.96
CA SER A 9 8.07 -32.39 -36.33
C SER A 9 7.64 -30.91 -36.28
N ARG A 10 8.56 -30.01 -35.91
CA ARG A 10 8.33 -28.56 -35.92
C ARG A 10 8.07 -28.02 -37.33
N PHE A 11 8.82 -28.51 -38.33
CA PHE A 11 8.63 -28.13 -39.73
C PHE A 11 7.25 -28.58 -40.27
N ILE A 12 6.83 -29.81 -39.95
CA ILE A 12 5.52 -30.33 -40.32
C ILE A 12 4.40 -29.53 -39.62
N ALA A 13 4.55 -29.24 -38.32
CA ALA A 13 3.57 -28.46 -37.56
C ALA A 13 3.40 -27.03 -38.11
N LEU A 14 4.50 -26.29 -38.32
CA LEU A 14 4.47 -24.95 -38.92
C LEU A 14 3.87 -24.97 -40.33
N ARG A 15 4.22 -25.98 -41.15
CA ARG A 15 3.66 -26.12 -42.49
C ARG A 15 2.16 -26.43 -42.46
N TYR A 16 1.68 -27.21 -41.50
CA TYR A 16 0.26 -27.51 -41.37
C TYR A 16 -0.55 -26.28 -40.94
N VAL A 17 0.00 -25.47 -40.03
CA VAL A 17 -0.59 -24.18 -39.62
C VAL A 17 -0.51 -23.12 -40.72
N SER A 18 0.55 -23.14 -41.54
CA SER A 18 0.81 -22.14 -42.59
C SER A 18 0.15 -22.46 -43.95
N VAL A 19 -0.12 -23.73 -44.28
CA VAL A 19 -0.62 -24.13 -45.61
C VAL A 19 -2.15 -24.02 -45.66
N GLY A 20 -2.64 -22.79 -45.63
CA GLY A 20 -4.03 -22.41 -45.94
C GLY A 20 -4.32 -22.24 -47.43
N LYS A 21 -3.65 -22.96 -48.34
CA LYS A 21 -3.76 -22.74 -49.80
C LYS A 21 -4.91 -23.46 -50.52
N ARG A 22 -5.89 -24.04 -49.83
CA ARG A 22 -7.00 -24.78 -50.50
C ARG A 22 -8.43 -24.32 -50.22
N SER A 23 -8.66 -23.26 -49.44
CA SER A 23 -9.97 -22.59 -49.37
C SER A 23 -9.86 -21.29 -48.57
N GLN A 24 -10.27 -20.17 -49.17
CA GLN A 24 -10.26 -18.83 -48.54
C GLN A 24 -11.15 -18.79 -47.29
N LEU A 25 -12.21 -19.62 -47.25
CA LEU A 25 -13.13 -19.74 -46.10
C LEU A 25 -12.46 -20.39 -44.88
N VAL A 26 -11.62 -21.41 -45.10
CA VAL A 26 -10.93 -22.11 -44.00
C VAL A 26 -9.90 -21.20 -43.31
N SER A 27 -9.17 -20.40 -44.10
CA SER A 27 -8.22 -19.42 -43.55
C SER A 27 -8.91 -18.30 -42.76
N PHE A 28 -10.10 -17.88 -43.19
CA PHE A 28 -10.90 -16.86 -42.49
C PHE A 28 -11.39 -17.36 -41.13
N MET A 29 -11.98 -18.57 -41.09
CA MET A 29 -12.45 -19.17 -39.85
C MET A 29 -11.31 -19.40 -38.85
N SER A 30 -10.16 -19.89 -39.32
CA SER A 30 -8.98 -20.10 -38.47
C SER A 30 -8.46 -18.79 -37.86
N SER A 31 -8.47 -17.70 -38.63
CA SER A 31 -8.01 -16.38 -38.15
C SER A 31 -8.93 -15.83 -37.06
N ILE A 32 -10.26 -15.95 -37.23
CA ILE A 32 -11.23 -15.53 -36.21
C ILE A 32 -11.08 -16.34 -34.93
N ALA A 33 -10.89 -17.66 -35.03
CA ALA A 33 -10.70 -18.51 -33.86
C ALA A 33 -9.45 -18.13 -33.07
N VAL A 34 -8.32 -17.87 -33.75
CA VAL A 34 -7.07 -17.44 -33.10
C VAL A 34 -7.22 -16.05 -32.47
N LEU A 35 -7.88 -15.11 -33.15
CA LEU A 35 -8.14 -13.77 -32.61
C LEU A 35 -9.05 -13.81 -31.38
N GLY A 36 -10.10 -14.64 -31.41
CA GLY A 36 -11.01 -14.84 -30.28
C GLY A 36 -10.29 -15.42 -29.06
N LEU A 37 -9.43 -16.43 -29.28
CA LEU A 37 -8.60 -17.00 -28.23
C LEU A 37 -7.61 -15.96 -27.67
N ALA A 38 -6.93 -15.23 -28.55
CA ALA A 38 -5.97 -14.19 -28.16
C ALA A 38 -6.64 -13.10 -27.31
N LEU A 39 -7.81 -12.61 -27.74
CA LEU A 39 -8.59 -11.63 -27.00
C LEU A 39 -9.06 -12.17 -25.65
N GLY A 40 -9.59 -13.40 -25.61
CA GLY A 40 -10.05 -14.02 -24.37
C GLY A 40 -8.92 -14.18 -23.34
N VAL A 41 -7.76 -14.65 -23.79
CA VAL A 41 -6.57 -14.78 -22.94
C VAL A 41 -6.06 -13.41 -22.49
N ALA A 42 -6.02 -12.42 -23.39
CA ALA A 42 -5.59 -11.06 -23.05
C ALA A 42 -6.49 -10.42 -21.97
N ILE A 43 -7.80 -10.57 -22.08
CA ILE A 43 -8.75 -10.08 -21.08
C ILE A 43 -8.50 -10.76 -19.73
N LEU A 44 -8.36 -12.09 -19.72
CA LEU A 44 -8.11 -12.85 -18.48
C LEU A 44 -6.80 -12.41 -17.80
N ILE A 45 -5.72 -12.25 -18.57
CA ILE A 45 -4.43 -11.77 -18.05
C ILE A 45 -4.56 -10.35 -17.49
N THR A 46 -5.30 -9.48 -18.17
CA THR A 46 -5.50 -8.09 -17.73
C THR A 46 -6.23 -8.06 -16.39
N VAL A 47 -7.33 -8.82 -16.26
CA VAL A 47 -8.10 -8.90 -15.00
C VAL A 47 -7.23 -9.44 -13.87
N LEU A 48 -6.51 -10.54 -14.10
CA LEU A 48 -5.60 -11.11 -13.09
C LEU A 48 -4.48 -10.13 -12.71
N SER A 49 -3.93 -9.38 -13.67
CA SER A 49 -2.87 -8.40 -13.40
C SER A 49 -3.39 -7.24 -12.55
N VAL A 50 -4.58 -6.73 -12.84
CA VAL A 50 -5.22 -5.68 -12.03
C VAL A 50 -5.50 -6.19 -10.62
N MET A 51 -6.09 -7.39 -10.49
CA MET A 51 -6.40 -7.99 -9.19
C MET A 51 -5.13 -8.24 -8.37
N ASN A 52 -4.09 -8.81 -8.98
CA ASN A 52 -2.83 -9.08 -8.29
C ASN A 52 -2.10 -7.79 -7.88
N GLY A 53 -2.13 -6.76 -8.73
CA GLY A 53 -1.58 -5.45 -8.40
C GLY A 53 -2.32 -4.80 -7.23
N PHE A 54 -3.65 -4.85 -7.26
CA PHE A 54 -4.48 -4.31 -6.19
C PHE A 54 -4.33 -5.07 -4.87
N ASP A 55 -4.30 -6.41 -4.89
CA ASP A 55 -4.07 -7.23 -3.70
C ASP A 55 -2.73 -6.89 -3.03
N ARG A 56 -1.69 -6.74 -3.84
CA ARG A 56 -0.37 -6.29 -3.37
C ARG A 56 -0.44 -4.90 -2.74
N GLU A 57 -1.03 -3.94 -3.44
CA GLU A 57 -1.14 -2.56 -2.98
C GLU A 57 -1.92 -2.47 -1.66
N MET A 58 -3.05 -3.18 -1.58
CA MET A 58 -3.87 -3.27 -0.37
C MET A 58 -3.11 -3.90 0.79
N ARG A 59 -2.38 -4.98 0.53
CA ARG A 59 -1.59 -5.67 1.55
C ARG A 59 -0.45 -4.80 2.07
N GLU A 60 0.30 -4.17 1.18
CA GLU A 60 1.44 -3.32 1.53
C GLU A 60 0.98 -2.04 2.26
N THR A 61 -0.13 -1.44 1.82
CA THR A 61 -0.66 -0.20 2.41
C THR A 61 -1.33 -0.42 3.77
N ILE A 62 -2.05 -1.53 3.97
CA ILE A 62 -2.82 -1.76 5.20
C ILE A 62 -1.98 -2.45 6.29
N LEU A 63 -1.20 -3.48 5.95
CA LEU A 63 -0.50 -4.28 6.96
C LEU A 63 0.76 -3.59 7.51
N GLY A 64 1.31 -2.58 6.83
CA GLY A 64 2.52 -1.87 7.27
C GLY A 64 2.26 -0.67 8.20
N ILE A 65 1.01 -0.19 8.27
CA ILE A 65 0.66 1.05 8.97
C ILE A 65 -0.33 0.79 10.11
N VAL A 66 -1.14 -0.27 10.02
CA VAL A 66 -2.14 -0.57 11.06
C VAL A 66 -1.53 -1.43 12.17
N PRO A 67 -1.59 -0.99 13.44
CA PRO A 67 -1.11 -1.79 14.55
C PRO A 67 -1.91 -3.09 14.65
N HIS A 68 -1.23 -4.22 14.87
CA HIS A 68 -1.89 -5.53 14.98
C HIS A 68 -2.79 -5.64 16.21
N LEU A 69 -2.46 -4.90 17.28
CA LEU A 69 -3.24 -4.80 18.50
C LEU A 69 -3.23 -3.35 18.98
N THR A 70 -4.39 -2.86 19.42
CA THR A 70 -4.53 -1.55 20.04
C THR A 70 -5.08 -1.75 21.44
N ILE A 71 -4.38 -1.21 22.43
CA ILE A 71 -4.81 -1.19 23.82
C ILE A 71 -5.25 0.24 24.12
N SER A 72 -6.50 0.39 24.51
CA SER A 72 -7.07 1.69 24.86
C SER A 72 -7.48 1.69 26.34
N SER A 73 -7.27 2.81 27.01
CA SER A 73 -7.72 3.07 28.37
C SER A 73 -8.68 4.25 28.35
N GLU A 74 -9.74 4.19 29.16
CA GLU A 74 -10.66 5.33 29.34
C GLU A 74 -10.01 6.45 30.16
N GLU A 75 -9.04 6.10 31.02
CA GLU A 75 -8.25 7.06 31.79
C GLU A 75 -6.93 7.38 31.08
N ASN A 76 -6.53 8.65 31.14
CA ASN A 76 -5.21 9.08 30.71
C ASN A 76 -4.15 8.48 31.64
N LEU A 77 -3.43 7.47 31.14
CA LEU A 77 -2.36 6.82 31.87
C LEU A 77 -1.20 7.80 32.07
N GLY A 78 -0.67 7.87 33.30
CA GLY A 78 0.56 8.58 33.59
C GLY A 78 1.79 7.89 32.97
N THR A 79 2.91 8.60 32.92
CA THR A 79 4.18 8.08 32.40
C THR A 79 4.71 6.87 33.17
N GLU A 80 4.45 6.79 34.48
CA GLU A 80 4.85 5.65 35.31
C GLU A 80 4.04 4.38 34.96
N ASN A 81 2.72 4.50 34.82
CA ASN A 81 1.86 3.38 34.41
C ASN A 81 2.21 2.86 33.02
N TRP A 82 2.60 3.74 32.10
CA TRP A 82 3.05 3.35 30.77
C TRP A 82 4.31 2.47 30.82
N ALA A 83 5.33 2.88 31.60
CA ALA A 83 6.59 2.14 31.69
C ALA A 83 6.40 0.71 32.23
N GLU A 84 5.47 0.51 33.17
CA GLU A 84 5.13 -0.82 33.68
C GLU A 84 4.45 -1.71 32.62
N ILE A 85 3.52 -1.13 31.85
CA ILE A 85 2.82 -1.82 30.76
C ILE A 85 3.79 -2.17 29.63
N ASP A 86 4.67 -1.24 29.26
CA ASP A 86 5.71 -1.45 28.25
C ASP A 86 6.63 -2.60 28.63
N ALA A 87 7.14 -2.61 29.87
CA ALA A 87 7.98 -3.69 30.38
C ALA A 87 7.27 -5.05 30.39
N LEU A 88 5.99 -5.08 30.77
CA LEU A 88 5.18 -6.30 30.79
C LEU A 88 4.96 -6.84 29.37
N ILE A 89 4.67 -5.98 28.40
CA ILE A 89 4.38 -6.38 27.02
C ILE A 89 5.67 -6.79 26.30
N ASN A 90 6.76 -6.04 26.46
CA ASN A 90 8.07 -6.35 25.86
C ASN A 90 8.71 -7.62 26.46
N SER A 91 8.24 -8.09 27.63
CA SER A 91 8.68 -9.39 28.18
C SER A 91 8.28 -10.59 27.32
N ASN A 92 7.31 -10.41 26.39
CA ASN A 92 6.86 -11.44 25.48
C ASN A 92 7.63 -11.37 24.15
N ALA A 93 8.44 -12.39 23.87
CA ALA A 93 9.24 -12.50 22.65
C ALA A 93 8.45 -12.50 21.32
N LYS A 94 7.11 -12.53 21.36
CA LYS A 94 6.24 -12.40 20.18
C LYS A 94 5.89 -10.96 19.82
N VAL A 95 6.20 -9.99 20.68
CA VAL A 95 5.96 -8.57 20.43
C VAL A 95 7.18 -7.99 19.71
N SER A 96 6.96 -7.39 18.55
CA SER A 96 8.04 -6.78 17.75
C SER A 96 8.33 -5.35 18.17
N SER A 97 7.30 -4.57 18.46
CA SER A 97 7.39 -3.16 18.81
C SER A 97 6.08 -2.72 19.48
N ILE A 98 6.17 -1.67 20.26
CA ILE A 98 5.05 -1.04 20.94
C ILE A 98 5.26 0.47 20.90
N ALA A 99 4.20 1.23 20.61
CA ALA A 99 4.26 2.68 20.51
C ALA A 99 3.09 3.30 21.30
N PRO A 100 3.36 4.29 22.18
CA PRO A 100 2.30 5.03 22.84
C PRO A 100 1.67 6.03 21.86
N ALA A 101 0.34 6.12 21.90
CA ALA A 101 -0.40 7.09 21.10
C ALA A 101 -1.52 7.72 21.93
N ILE A 102 -1.69 9.04 21.80
CA ILE A 102 -2.79 9.79 22.40
C ILE A 102 -3.66 10.32 21.26
N GLN A 103 -4.95 10.01 21.27
CA GLN A 103 -5.88 10.47 20.24
C GLN A 103 -6.85 11.51 20.81
N VAL A 104 -6.94 12.67 20.16
CA VAL A 104 -7.83 13.77 20.56
C VAL A 104 -8.59 14.26 19.33
N ALA A 105 -9.91 14.41 19.45
CA ALA A 105 -10.71 15.07 18.42
C ALA A 105 -10.62 16.60 18.56
N GLY A 106 -10.40 17.29 17.45
CA GLY A 106 -10.25 18.74 17.42
C GLY A 106 -10.78 19.35 16.12
N ILE A 107 -10.57 20.66 15.97
CA ILE A 107 -10.86 21.38 14.74
C ILE A 107 -9.55 22.03 14.30
N ALA A 108 -9.14 21.78 13.06
CA ALA A 108 -8.08 22.53 12.40
C ALA A 108 -8.72 23.69 11.63
N ALA A 109 -8.16 24.88 11.80
CA ALA A 109 -8.58 26.11 11.15
C ALA A 109 -7.38 26.81 10.49
N THR A 110 -7.62 27.26 9.26
CA THR A 110 -6.73 28.07 8.44
C THR A 110 -7.54 29.22 7.82
N ASP A 111 -6.87 30.10 7.08
CA ASP A 111 -7.53 31.21 6.39
C ASP A 111 -8.53 30.74 5.32
N SER A 112 -8.37 29.52 4.80
CA SER A 112 -9.22 28.92 3.76
C SER A 112 -10.43 28.17 4.31
N GLY A 113 -10.43 27.78 5.59
CA GLY A 113 -11.58 27.13 6.23
C GLY A 113 -11.26 26.36 7.50
N ASN A 114 -12.26 25.62 7.98
CA ASN A 114 -12.13 24.74 9.15
C ASN A 114 -12.60 23.31 8.87
N ARG A 115 -11.97 22.34 9.56
CA ARG A 115 -12.26 20.91 9.44
C ARG A 115 -12.13 20.23 10.81
N GLY A 116 -13.05 19.32 11.11
CA GLY A 116 -12.89 18.40 12.23
C GLY A 116 -11.77 17.41 11.93
N ILE A 117 -10.83 17.24 12.87
CA ILE A 117 -9.67 16.37 12.71
C ILE A 117 -9.48 15.48 13.93
N LEU A 118 -8.82 14.34 13.74
CA LEU A 118 -8.28 13.53 14.83
C LEU A 118 -6.78 13.82 14.91
N ILE A 119 -6.35 14.27 16.08
CA ILE A 119 -4.96 14.56 16.40
C ILE A 119 -4.41 13.34 17.11
N ASN A 120 -3.36 12.75 16.54
CA ASN A 120 -2.62 11.65 17.18
C ASN A 120 -1.29 12.21 17.70
N GLY A 121 -1.13 12.26 19.02
CA GLY A 121 0.15 12.50 19.67
C GLY A 121 0.95 11.20 19.67
N ILE A 122 2.15 11.25 19.07
CA ILE A 122 3.05 10.12 18.91
C ILE A 122 4.45 10.51 19.41
N ASP A 123 5.24 9.52 19.78
CA ASP A 123 6.68 9.67 19.96
C ASP A 123 7.37 9.38 18.62
N ALA A 124 8.06 10.39 18.06
CA ALA A 124 8.65 10.31 16.72
C ALA A 124 9.74 9.23 16.62
N ALA A 125 10.49 8.98 17.69
CA ALA A 125 11.57 7.98 17.70
C ALA A 125 11.00 6.56 17.71
N ILE A 126 10.00 6.32 18.57
CA ILE A 126 9.37 5.00 18.69
C ILE A 126 8.52 4.69 17.45
N GLU A 127 7.77 5.66 16.93
CA GLU A 127 6.90 5.47 15.77
C GLU A 127 7.69 5.17 14.48
N ALA A 128 8.90 5.72 14.34
CA ALA A 128 9.77 5.43 13.20
C ALA A 128 10.23 3.96 13.16
N GLU A 129 10.36 3.31 14.33
CA GLU A 129 10.75 1.90 14.44
C GLU A 129 9.55 0.96 14.37
N SER A 130 8.38 1.39 14.86
CA SER A 130 7.17 0.57 14.95
C SER A 130 6.31 0.60 13.69
N SER A 131 6.39 1.67 12.89
CA SER A 131 5.47 1.95 11.78
C SER A 131 6.21 2.30 10.49
N ALA A 132 5.65 1.89 9.35
CA ALA A 132 6.18 2.25 8.04
C ALA A 132 5.91 3.71 7.65
N ILE A 133 5.31 4.52 8.54
CA ILE A 133 4.86 5.90 8.26
C ILE A 133 5.99 6.81 7.74
N ALA A 134 7.23 6.59 8.20
CA ALA A 134 8.40 7.33 7.75
C ALA A 134 8.64 7.22 6.23
N ASN A 135 8.20 6.13 5.59
CA ASN A 135 8.37 5.91 4.15
C ASN A 135 7.35 6.66 3.28
N PHE A 136 6.30 7.23 3.88
CA PHE A 136 5.20 7.89 3.17
C PHE A 136 5.28 9.42 3.21
N PHE A 137 6.37 10.00 3.73
CA PHE A 137 6.57 11.44 3.72
C PHE A 137 6.87 11.96 2.30
N ILE A 138 6.08 12.95 1.87
CA ILE A 138 6.26 13.63 0.58
C ILE A 138 7.16 14.86 0.76
N GLU A 139 6.91 15.65 1.80
CA GLU A 139 7.70 16.81 2.19
C GLU A 139 7.90 16.83 3.72
N GLY A 140 9.05 17.31 4.19
CA GLY A 140 9.43 17.29 5.60
C GLY A 140 9.97 15.93 6.08
N ASN A 141 10.02 15.73 7.40
CA ASN A 141 10.47 14.49 8.02
C ASN A 141 9.82 14.34 9.41
N LEU A 142 9.53 13.11 9.83
CA LEU A 142 9.07 12.78 11.18
C LEU A 142 10.03 13.33 12.27
N ALA A 143 11.35 13.28 12.06
CA ALA A 143 12.33 13.82 13.01
C ALA A 143 12.21 15.34 13.25
N SER A 144 11.51 16.06 12.38
CA SER A 144 11.27 17.50 12.57
C SER A 144 10.24 17.81 13.66
N LEU A 145 9.41 16.84 14.06
CA LEU A 145 8.46 16.99 15.17
C LEU A 145 9.16 17.38 16.47
N ASP A 146 10.28 16.73 16.80
CA ASP A 146 10.98 16.99 18.07
C ASP A 146 11.71 18.35 18.07
N SER A 147 12.09 18.84 16.88
CA SER A 147 12.79 20.11 16.73
C SER A 147 11.88 21.33 16.92
N THR A 148 10.57 21.17 16.75
CA THR A 148 9.59 22.25 16.79
C THR A 148 8.52 21.96 17.85
N ARG A 149 8.41 22.81 18.87
CA ARG A 149 7.49 22.62 20.02
C ARG A 149 6.02 22.36 19.64
N TRP A 150 5.57 22.83 18.47
CA TRP A 150 4.24 22.57 17.92
C TRP A 150 4.30 22.05 16.48
N GLY A 151 5.30 21.21 16.19
CA GLY A 151 5.38 20.52 14.90
C GLY A 151 4.16 19.63 14.69
N VAL A 152 3.54 19.71 13.52
CA VAL A 152 2.41 18.87 13.14
C VAL A 152 2.69 18.24 11.78
N VAL A 153 2.32 16.97 11.65
CA VAL A 153 2.30 16.28 10.36
C VAL A 153 0.87 16.16 9.91
N ILE A 154 0.62 16.60 8.69
CA ILE A 154 -0.72 16.66 8.10
C ILE A 154 -0.72 15.74 6.86
N GLY A 155 -1.72 14.88 6.77
CA GLY A 155 -1.91 14.05 5.58
C GLY A 155 -2.17 14.90 4.34
N GLN A 156 -1.65 14.47 3.19
CA GLN A 156 -1.71 15.23 1.93
C GLN A 156 -3.11 15.74 1.58
N THR A 157 -4.14 14.91 1.74
CA THR A 157 -5.53 15.29 1.46
C THR A 157 -6.02 16.42 2.36
N LEU A 158 -5.67 16.38 3.65
CA LEU A 158 -6.06 17.43 4.60
C LEU A 158 -5.28 18.73 4.33
N ALA A 159 -3.99 18.63 4.00
CA ALA A 159 -3.18 19.78 3.60
C ALA A 159 -3.75 20.47 2.35
N GLN A 160 -4.18 19.70 1.34
CA GLN A 160 -4.84 20.23 0.14
C GLN A 160 -6.18 20.90 0.46
N GLN A 161 -6.99 20.30 1.35
CA GLN A 161 -8.28 20.87 1.74
C GLN A 161 -8.17 22.14 2.56
N LEU A 162 -7.09 22.28 3.32
CA LEU A 162 -6.78 23.47 4.12
C LEU A 162 -5.88 24.47 3.36
N GLU A 163 -5.46 24.14 2.13
CA GLU A 163 -4.58 24.95 1.28
C GLU A 163 -3.28 25.36 2.00
N VAL A 164 -2.65 24.44 2.73
CA VAL A 164 -1.42 24.68 3.51
C VAL A 164 -0.24 23.83 3.03
N GLY A 165 0.97 24.39 3.13
CA GLY A 165 2.24 23.75 2.89
C GLY A 165 3.15 23.69 4.13
N VAL A 166 4.35 23.14 3.96
CA VAL A 166 5.35 23.06 5.03
C VAL A 166 5.79 24.48 5.45
N GLY A 167 5.59 24.80 6.72
CA GLY A 167 5.93 26.11 7.30
C GLY A 167 4.72 27.02 7.54
N ASP A 168 3.55 26.66 7.00
CA ASP A 168 2.32 27.39 7.27
C ASP A 168 1.77 27.07 8.67
N ARG A 169 1.02 28.03 9.23
CA ARG A 169 0.43 27.89 10.55
C ARG A 169 -1.01 27.38 10.45
N VAL A 170 -1.30 26.34 11.22
CA VAL A 170 -2.64 25.78 11.42
C VAL A 170 -3.02 25.95 12.89
N THR A 171 -4.30 26.24 13.17
CA THR A 171 -4.82 26.49 14.53
C THR A 171 -5.84 25.45 14.93
#